data_AF-R5P4F9-F1
#
_entry.id   AF-R5P4F9-F1
#
_cell.length_a   1.000
_cell.length_b   1.000
_cell.length_c   1.000
_cell.angle_alpha   90.00
_cell.angle_beta   90.00
_cell.angle_gamma   90.00
#
_symmetry.space_group_name_H-M   'P 1'
#
loop_
_entity.id
_entity.type
_entity.pdbx_description
1 polymer ?
#
loop_
_entity_poly.entity_id
_entity_poly.type
_entity_poly.pdbx_seq_one_letter_code
_entity_poly.pdbx_strand_id
1 'polypeptide(L)'
;MQRREIPTFSGLVFIKGSPKETQAYLDWYFPGHYLCKNCSTGRVAQIPDSQMRPFMCICETSPERIRFLLHPFHYYARNRILLRITTGDMADMTGYIIRIDRDRKLVMEIGGMSVAISGVHAERFEEVEPAKTTVDSNVFYKRNLHEQQVLIDRYFHPVKTTKEVYAQADNIEYLRKYVLDEMAHNRMKIHEAWRTLQFVIEEIGYYYAPIADYENTLCAPIFSMGAKVLQELERLVDTPNLDESTRIRFQSDYQQLLTSFSYLF
;
A
#
# COMPACT_ATOMS: atom_id res chain seq x y z
N MET A 1 -25.37 -23.00 -6.23
CA MET A 1 -24.11 -22.43 -5.73
C MET A 1 -23.95 -22.84 -4.28
N GLN A 2 -22.88 -23.55 -3.94
CA GLN A 2 -22.59 -23.93 -2.55
C GLN A 2 -21.88 -22.74 -1.90
N ARG A 3 -22.48 -22.16 -0.85
CA ARG A 3 -21.88 -21.08 -0.07
C ARG A 3 -20.78 -21.71 0.78
N ARG A 4 -19.52 -21.35 0.51
CA ARG A 4 -18.36 -21.77 1.29
C ARG A 4 -17.78 -20.54 1.97
N GLU A 5 -17.81 -20.54 3.30
CA GLU A 5 -17.22 -19.47 4.10
C GLU A 5 -15.76 -19.85 4.41
N ILE A 6 -14.82 -19.01 3.98
CA ILE A 6 -13.39 -19.18 4.20
C ILE A 6 -12.92 -17.94 4.96
N PRO A 7 -12.20 -18.09 6.09
CA PRO A 7 -11.66 -16.94 6.82
C PRO A 7 -10.76 -16.11 5.92
N THR A 8 -10.90 -14.78 5.97
CA THR A 8 -10.05 -13.87 5.22
C THR A 8 -8.66 -13.81 5.85
N PHE A 9 -7.63 -14.06 5.05
CA PHE A 9 -6.27 -13.75 5.46
C PHE A 9 -6.11 -12.23 5.46
N SER A 10 -5.62 -11.65 6.57
CA SER A 10 -5.35 -10.21 6.73
C SER A 10 -6.52 -9.23 6.47
N GLY A 11 -7.77 -9.68 6.54
CA GLY A 11 -8.94 -8.82 6.30
C GLY A 11 -9.19 -8.45 4.83
N LEU A 12 -8.46 -9.05 3.88
CA LEU A 12 -8.62 -8.77 2.45
C LEU A 12 -9.60 -9.75 1.80
N VAL A 13 -10.39 -9.24 0.85
CA VAL A 13 -11.30 -10.04 0.01
C VAL A 13 -10.89 -9.86 -1.46
N PHE A 14 -10.54 -10.98 -2.10
CA PHE A 14 -10.20 -11.00 -3.53
C PHE A 14 -11.44 -11.33 -4.35
N ILE A 15 -11.78 -10.47 -5.30
CA ILE A 15 -12.98 -10.60 -6.13
C ILE A 15 -12.56 -10.82 -7.59
N LYS A 16 -13.10 -11.88 -8.21
CA LYS A 16 -12.95 -12.11 -9.65
C LYS A 16 -14.10 -11.41 -10.39
N GLY A 17 -13.78 -10.41 -11.19
CA GLY A 17 -14.77 -9.65 -11.97
C GLY A 17 -14.14 -8.44 -12.66
N SER A 18 -14.96 -7.67 -13.38
CA SER A 18 -14.50 -6.39 -13.90
C SER A 18 -14.49 -5.33 -12.78
N PRO A 19 -13.45 -4.47 -12.67
CA PRO A 19 -13.39 -3.45 -11.63
C PRO A 19 -14.64 -2.55 -11.58
N LYS A 20 -15.19 -2.21 -12.75
CA LYS A 20 -16.35 -1.33 -12.86
C LYS A 20 -17.64 -1.98 -12.33
N GLU A 21 -17.91 -3.22 -12.75
CA GLU A 21 -19.12 -3.94 -12.30
C GLU A 21 -19.00 -4.32 -10.82
N THR A 22 -17.81 -4.73 -10.38
CA THR A 22 -17.57 -5.05 -8.98
C THR A 22 -17.74 -3.82 -8.09
N GLN A 23 -17.20 -2.66 -8.46
CA GLN A 23 -17.42 -1.44 -7.68
C GLN A 23 -18.89 -1.03 -7.65
N ALA A 24 -19.59 -1.08 -8.78
CA ALA A 24 -21.04 -0.78 -8.83
C ALA A 24 -21.86 -1.73 -7.93
N TYR A 25 -21.47 -3.01 -7.86
CA TYR A 25 -22.07 -3.98 -6.95
C TYR A 25 -21.81 -3.62 -5.48
N LEU A 26 -20.57 -3.26 -5.14
CA LEU A 26 -20.21 -2.82 -3.78
C LEU A 26 -20.98 -1.55 -3.39
N ASP A 27 -21.07 -0.57 -4.29
CA ASP A 27 -21.80 0.68 -4.03
C ASP A 27 -23.29 0.42 -3.72
N TRP A 28 -23.90 -0.58 -4.34
CA TRP A 28 -25.31 -0.92 -4.16
C TRP A 28 -25.58 -1.74 -2.89
N TYR A 29 -24.78 -2.77 -2.64
CA TYR A 29 -25.05 -3.76 -1.57
C TYR A 29 -24.20 -3.56 -0.32
N PHE A 30 -23.05 -2.92 -0.43
CA PHE A 30 -22.06 -2.73 0.64
C PHE A 30 -21.55 -1.28 0.65
N PRO A 31 -22.43 -0.28 0.84
CA PRO A 31 -22.05 1.12 0.79
C PRO A 31 -20.89 1.41 1.75
N GLY A 32 -19.88 2.12 1.26
CA GLY A 32 -18.64 2.39 2.01
C GLY A 32 -17.51 1.39 1.79
N HIS A 33 -17.71 0.32 1.01
CA HIS A 33 -16.64 -0.60 0.59
C HIS A 33 -16.13 -0.24 -0.81
N TYR A 34 -14.81 -0.22 -0.97
CA TYR A 34 -14.16 0.16 -2.21
C TYR A 34 -13.10 -0.84 -2.61
N LEU A 35 -12.92 -1.03 -3.92
CA LEU A 35 -11.81 -1.81 -4.44
C LEU A 35 -10.49 -1.13 -4.09
N CYS A 36 -9.57 -1.90 -3.51
CA CYS A 36 -8.23 -1.45 -3.18
C CYS A 36 -7.52 -0.92 -4.42
N LYS A 37 -6.77 0.18 -4.28
CA LYS A 37 -5.93 0.72 -5.34
C LYS A 37 -4.54 0.14 -5.23
N ASN A 38 -3.95 -0.25 -6.37
CA ASN A 38 -2.53 -0.59 -6.41
C ASN A 38 -1.73 0.68 -6.11
N CYS A 39 -0.94 0.66 -5.03
CA CYS A 39 -0.15 1.79 -4.55
C CYS A 39 0.84 2.35 -5.59
N SER A 40 1.28 1.49 -6.52
CA SER A 40 2.20 1.82 -7.61
C SER A 40 1.50 2.32 -8.87
N THR A 41 0.17 2.35 -8.94
CA THR A 41 -0.56 2.85 -10.14
C THR A 41 -1.76 3.73 -9.83
N GLY A 42 -2.23 3.77 -8.57
CA GLY A 42 -3.43 4.48 -8.12
C GLY A 42 -4.73 4.00 -8.77
N ARG A 43 -4.66 2.97 -9.63
CA ARG A 43 -5.80 2.31 -10.26
C ARG A 43 -6.26 1.17 -9.36
N VAL A 44 -7.50 0.72 -9.56
CA VAL A 44 -8.00 -0.50 -8.91
C VAL A 44 -6.98 -1.62 -9.11
N ALA A 45 -6.57 -2.25 -8.00
CA ALA A 45 -5.65 -3.36 -7.98
C ALA A 45 -6.24 -4.52 -8.80
N GLN A 46 -5.58 -4.84 -9.90
CA GLN A 46 -5.92 -5.97 -10.74
C GLN A 46 -4.76 -6.97 -10.67
N ILE A 47 -5.09 -8.22 -10.37
CA ILE A 47 -4.11 -9.28 -10.17
C ILE A 47 -4.27 -10.25 -11.33
N PRO A 48 -3.23 -10.46 -12.17
CA PRO A 48 -3.27 -11.45 -13.24
C PRO A 48 -3.57 -12.85 -12.70
N ASP A 49 -4.29 -13.65 -13.50
CA ASP A 49 -4.64 -15.03 -13.15
C ASP A 49 -3.40 -15.90 -12.88
N SER A 50 -2.31 -15.64 -13.60
CA SER A 50 -1.00 -16.29 -13.39
C SER A 50 -0.39 -16.02 -12.01
N GLN A 51 -0.70 -14.87 -11.38
CA GLN A 51 -0.26 -14.56 -10.03
C GLN A 51 -1.28 -15.00 -8.97
N MET A 52 -2.58 -14.90 -9.29
CA MET A 52 -3.64 -15.22 -8.34
C MET A 52 -3.81 -16.74 -8.13
N ARG A 53 -3.72 -17.57 -9.19
CA ARG A 53 -3.89 -19.03 -9.03
C ARG A 53 -2.89 -19.66 -8.06
N PRO A 54 -1.58 -19.39 -8.19
CA PRO A 54 -0.61 -19.98 -7.28
C PRO A 54 -0.80 -19.46 -5.85
N PHE A 55 -1.14 -18.16 -5.70
CA PHE A 55 -1.47 -17.57 -4.40
C PHE A 55 -2.68 -18.25 -3.73
N MET A 56 -3.79 -18.45 -4.46
CA MET A 56 -4.97 -19.14 -3.96
C MET A 56 -4.67 -20.58 -3.54
N CYS A 57 -3.83 -21.30 -4.31
CA CYS A 57 -3.42 -22.67 -3.98
C CYS A 57 -2.73 -22.72 -2.61
N ILE A 58 -1.79 -21.80 -2.35
CA ILE A 58 -1.13 -21.69 -1.03
C ILE A 58 -2.14 -21.28 0.04
N CYS A 59 -3.02 -20.31 -0.23
CA CYS A 59 -4.04 -19.90 0.75
C CYS A 59 -4.94 -21.08 1.18
N GLU A 60 -5.28 -21.98 0.26
CA GLU A 60 -6.12 -23.14 0.56
C GLU A 60 -5.39 -24.26 1.30
N THR A 61 -4.10 -24.45 1.01
CA THR A 61 -3.32 -25.62 1.49
C THR A 61 -2.43 -25.31 2.69
N SER A 62 -1.86 -24.11 2.76
CA SER A 62 -0.84 -23.71 3.75
C SER A 62 -0.81 -22.18 3.93
N PRO A 63 -1.91 -21.55 4.40
CA PRO A 63 -2.01 -20.10 4.54
C PRO A 63 -0.96 -19.50 5.48
N GLU A 64 -0.44 -20.25 6.45
CA GLU A 64 0.63 -19.84 7.36
C GLU A 64 1.95 -19.53 6.66
N ARG A 65 2.13 -19.97 5.41
CA ARG A 65 3.32 -19.66 4.60
C ARG A 65 3.31 -18.23 4.08
N ILE A 66 2.15 -17.59 4.05
CA ILE A 66 1.94 -16.27 3.46
C ILE A 66 2.18 -15.20 4.52
N ARG A 67 2.99 -14.19 4.20
CA ARG A 67 3.16 -13.00 5.03
C ARG A 67 3.12 -11.76 4.15
N PHE A 68 2.20 -10.86 4.44
CA PHE A 68 2.24 -9.53 3.85
C PHE A 68 3.44 -8.77 4.42
N LEU A 69 4.19 -8.15 3.52
CA LEU A 69 5.35 -7.35 3.87
C LEU A 69 4.99 -5.88 3.81
N LEU A 70 5.59 -5.12 4.70
CA LEU A 70 5.29 -3.71 4.83
C LEU A 70 5.92 -2.90 3.69
N HIS A 71 7.17 -3.18 3.31
CA HIS A 71 7.82 -2.45 2.22
C HIS A 71 7.22 -2.82 0.85
N PRO A 72 7.22 -1.90 -0.14
CA PRO A 72 6.68 -2.14 -1.47
C PRO A 72 7.56 -3.10 -2.27
N PHE A 73 7.02 -3.70 -3.34
CA PHE A 73 7.70 -4.82 -4.03
C PHE A 73 9.08 -4.44 -4.57
N HIS A 74 9.22 -3.21 -5.09
CA HIS A 74 10.48 -2.69 -5.63
C HIS A 74 11.58 -2.53 -4.58
N TYR A 75 11.24 -2.35 -3.29
CA TYR A 75 12.21 -2.35 -2.21
C TYR A 75 12.97 -3.69 -2.17
N TYR A 76 12.25 -4.80 -2.30
CA TYR A 76 12.82 -6.14 -2.28
C TYR A 76 13.52 -6.52 -3.59
N ALA A 77 13.26 -5.81 -4.68
CA ALA A 77 13.92 -6.01 -5.97
C ALA A 77 15.37 -5.54 -6.00
N ARG A 78 15.73 -4.56 -5.14
CA ARG A 78 17.01 -3.86 -5.21
C ARG A 78 18.19 -4.81 -5.07
N ASN A 79 19.07 -4.81 -6.08
CA ASN A 79 20.27 -5.66 -6.16
C ASN A 79 19.98 -7.17 -6.05
N ARG A 80 18.78 -7.60 -6.46
CA ARG A 80 18.40 -9.02 -6.50
C ARG A 80 18.04 -9.45 -7.90
N ILE A 81 18.27 -10.72 -8.16
CA ILE A 81 17.90 -11.39 -9.40
C ILE A 81 16.46 -11.88 -9.26
N LEU A 82 15.64 -11.65 -10.28
CA LEU A 82 14.28 -12.18 -10.36
C LEU A 82 14.35 -13.68 -10.66
N LEU A 83 13.69 -14.49 -9.83
CA LEU A 83 13.73 -15.94 -9.93
C LEU A 83 12.33 -16.50 -10.17
N ARG A 84 12.23 -17.57 -10.96
CA ARG A 84 11.03 -18.40 -11.12
C ARG A 84 11.23 -19.74 -10.45
N ILE A 85 10.26 -20.20 -9.68
CA ILE A 85 10.23 -21.56 -9.13
C ILE A 85 9.91 -22.54 -10.26
N THR A 86 10.68 -23.62 -10.36
CA THR A 86 10.53 -24.64 -11.42
C THR A 86 9.94 -25.96 -10.92
N THR A 87 9.70 -26.10 -9.62
CA THR A 87 9.29 -27.36 -8.98
C THR A 87 8.20 -27.13 -7.93
N GLY A 88 7.54 -28.23 -7.53
CA GLY A 88 6.56 -28.24 -6.44
C GLY A 88 5.26 -27.51 -6.78
N ASP A 89 4.41 -27.34 -5.76
CA ASP A 89 3.11 -26.68 -5.89
C ASP A 89 3.22 -25.17 -6.15
N MET A 90 4.44 -24.63 -6.02
CA MET A 90 4.78 -23.23 -6.24
C MET A 90 5.43 -22.98 -7.60
N ALA A 91 5.43 -23.97 -8.50
CA ALA A 91 5.96 -23.82 -9.86
C ALA A 91 5.35 -22.62 -10.59
N ASP A 92 6.15 -21.99 -11.44
CA ASP A 92 5.86 -20.79 -12.21
C ASP A 92 5.73 -19.48 -11.42
N MET A 93 5.76 -19.52 -10.08
CA MET A 93 5.81 -18.30 -9.27
C MET A 93 7.14 -17.58 -9.49
N THR A 94 7.04 -16.30 -9.85
CA THR A 94 8.19 -15.38 -10.00
C THR A 94 8.27 -14.38 -8.87
N GLY A 95 9.49 -14.14 -8.38
CA GLY A 95 9.74 -13.20 -7.30
C GLY A 95 11.21 -13.09 -6.92
N TYR A 96 11.48 -12.32 -5.86
CA TYR A 96 12.82 -12.13 -5.31
C TYR A 96 13.00 -12.99 -4.06
N ILE A 97 14.11 -13.73 -3.98
CA ILE A 97 14.43 -14.49 -2.78
C ILE A 97 15.07 -13.57 -1.75
N ILE A 98 14.43 -13.48 -0.59
CA ILE A 98 14.94 -12.77 0.59
C ILE A 98 15.03 -13.73 1.77
N ARG A 99 15.78 -13.33 2.80
CA ARG A 99 15.79 -14.02 4.09
C ARG A 99 15.00 -13.21 5.09
N ILE A 100 14.00 -13.83 5.71
CA ILE A 100 13.27 -13.28 6.86
C ILE A 100 13.36 -14.33 7.96
N ASP A 101 13.78 -13.93 9.16
CA ASP A 101 13.94 -14.84 10.31
C ASP A 101 14.80 -16.07 9.99
N ARG A 102 15.86 -15.86 9.20
CA ARG A 102 16.79 -16.89 8.67
C ARG A 102 16.20 -17.90 7.67
N ASP A 103 14.90 -17.83 7.38
CA ASP A 103 14.23 -18.65 6.38
C ASP A 103 14.22 -17.96 5.00
N ARG A 104 14.38 -18.74 3.93
CA ARG A 104 14.31 -18.22 2.55
C ARG A 104 12.85 -18.07 2.18
N LYS A 105 12.47 -16.90 1.70
CA LYS A 105 11.11 -16.58 1.25
C LYS A 105 11.13 -16.00 -0.14
N LEU A 106 10.15 -16.39 -0.96
CA LEU A 106 9.91 -15.77 -2.26
C LEU A 106 9.01 -14.55 -2.05
N VAL A 107 9.49 -13.37 -2.43
CA VAL A 107 8.70 -12.14 -2.42
C VAL A 107 8.15 -11.88 -3.80
N MET A 108 6.84 -11.70 -3.89
CA MET A 108 6.14 -11.35 -5.13
C MET A 108 5.19 -10.18 -4.91
N GLU A 109 4.82 -9.50 -6.01
CA GLU A 109 3.80 -8.46 -5.99
C GLU A 109 2.41 -9.08 -6.22
N ILE A 110 1.46 -8.78 -5.34
CA ILE A 110 0.05 -9.11 -5.51
C ILE A 110 -0.75 -7.82 -5.35
N GLY A 111 -1.26 -7.28 -6.47
CA GLY A 111 -2.15 -6.12 -6.44
C GLY A 111 -1.52 -4.83 -5.88
N GLY A 112 -0.21 -4.69 -5.99
CA GLY A 112 0.55 -3.57 -5.41
C GLY A 112 1.09 -3.85 -4.00
N MET A 113 0.74 -4.99 -3.39
CA MET A 113 1.26 -5.42 -2.09
C MET A 113 2.44 -6.37 -2.26
N SER A 114 3.40 -6.29 -1.35
CA SER A 114 4.48 -7.27 -1.24
C SER A 114 4.02 -8.47 -0.42
N VAL A 115 4.15 -9.66 -0.99
CA VAL A 115 3.79 -10.92 -0.32
C VAL A 115 5.02 -11.81 -0.26
N ALA A 116 5.38 -12.26 0.94
CA ALA A 116 6.39 -13.29 1.16
C ALA A 116 5.74 -14.68 1.27
N ILE A 117 6.29 -15.64 0.54
CA ILE A 117 5.91 -17.04 0.58
C ILE A 117 7.04 -17.85 1.21
N SER A 118 6.73 -18.54 2.31
CA SER A 118 7.65 -19.38 3.07
C SER A 118 7.70 -20.81 2.52
N GLY A 119 8.72 -21.58 2.91
CA GLY A 119 8.82 -22.99 2.53
C GLY A 119 9.37 -23.24 1.13
N VAL A 120 10.03 -22.24 0.53
CA VAL A 120 10.64 -22.34 -0.82
C VAL A 120 12.06 -22.94 -0.79
N HIS A 121 12.58 -23.31 0.38
CA HIS A 121 13.96 -23.78 0.55
C HIS A 121 14.28 -25.09 -0.18
N ALA A 122 13.27 -25.94 -0.38
CA ALA A 122 13.40 -27.22 -1.07
C ALA A 122 13.19 -27.10 -2.59
N GLU A 123 12.72 -25.96 -3.06
CA GLU A 123 12.41 -25.75 -4.48
C GLU A 123 13.63 -25.39 -5.31
N ARG A 124 13.52 -25.65 -6.61
CA ARG A 124 14.49 -25.21 -7.61
C ARG A 124 14.04 -23.91 -8.24
N PHE A 125 15.04 -23.12 -8.63
CA PHE A 125 14.84 -21.80 -9.21
C PHE A 125 15.60 -21.69 -10.51
N GLU A 126 15.04 -20.91 -11.43
CA GLU A 126 15.76 -20.40 -12.59
C GLU A 126 15.72 -18.87 -12.60
N GLU A 127 16.76 -18.27 -13.16
CA GLU A 127 16.78 -16.85 -13.43
C GLU A 127 15.82 -16.53 -14.58
N VAL A 128 15.01 -15.49 -14.36
CA VAL A 128 14.16 -14.94 -15.41
C VAL A 128 14.52 -13.48 -15.61
N GLU A 129 14.59 -13.08 -16.88
CA GLU A 129 14.69 -11.65 -17.17
C GLU A 129 13.44 -10.97 -16.61
N PRO A 130 13.58 -9.89 -15.83
CA PRO A 130 12.44 -9.05 -15.54
C PRO A 130 11.85 -8.64 -16.88
N ALA A 131 10.52 -8.77 -17.02
CA ALA A 131 9.85 -8.23 -18.18
C ALA A 131 10.37 -6.80 -18.38
N LYS A 132 10.64 -6.40 -19.64
CA LYS A 132 10.92 -5.00 -20.00
C LYS A 132 9.68 -4.13 -19.75
N THR A 133 9.02 -4.26 -18.60
CA THR A 133 8.42 -3.13 -17.93
C THR A 133 9.56 -2.14 -17.84
N THR A 134 9.45 -1.08 -18.62
CA THR A 134 10.32 0.07 -18.48
C THR A 134 10.44 0.34 -16.98
N VAL A 135 11.62 0.03 -16.42
CA VAL A 135 12.19 0.86 -15.36
C VAL A 135 12.50 2.18 -16.06
N ASP A 136 11.44 2.84 -16.55
CA ASP A 136 11.51 4.16 -17.09
C ASP A 136 11.96 4.98 -15.90
N SER A 137 12.98 5.77 -16.17
CA SER A 137 13.68 6.68 -15.28
C SER A 137 12.78 7.66 -14.48
N ASN A 138 11.47 7.51 -14.55
CA ASN A 138 10.49 8.08 -13.65
C ASN A 138 10.05 7.00 -12.64
N VAL A 139 10.68 6.99 -11.46
CA VAL A 139 10.26 6.26 -10.24
C VAL A 139 8.77 6.54 -9.88
N PHE A 140 8.19 7.58 -10.48
CA PHE A 140 6.89 8.16 -10.21
C PHE A 140 6.01 8.11 -11.48
N TYR A 141 4.91 7.37 -11.45
CA TYR A 141 3.95 7.27 -12.56
C TYR A 141 2.99 8.48 -12.61
N LYS A 142 2.51 8.87 -13.80
CA LYS A 142 1.59 10.02 -13.93
C LYS A 142 0.20 9.69 -13.38
N ARG A 143 -0.29 10.49 -12.42
CA ARG A 143 -1.56 10.27 -11.69
C ARG A 143 -2.70 11.16 -12.21
N ASN A 144 -3.92 10.61 -12.22
CA ASN A 144 -5.15 11.38 -12.44
C ASN A 144 -5.68 11.87 -11.08
N LEU A 145 -5.17 13.00 -10.63
CA LEU A 145 -5.57 13.63 -9.36
C LEU A 145 -6.80 14.52 -9.57
N HIS A 146 -7.72 14.53 -8.60
CA HIS A 146 -8.80 15.54 -8.57
C HIS A 146 -8.24 16.91 -8.14
N GLU A 147 -8.96 18.01 -8.42
CA GLU A 147 -8.46 19.38 -8.20
C GLU A 147 -7.89 19.63 -6.81
N GLN A 148 -8.55 19.15 -5.74
CA GLN A 148 -8.05 19.29 -4.37
C GLN A 148 -6.76 18.49 -4.12
N GLN A 149 -6.63 17.31 -4.72
CA GLN A 149 -5.41 16.49 -4.62
C GLN A 149 -4.25 17.11 -5.41
N VAL A 150 -4.53 17.77 -6.54
CA VAL A 150 -3.51 18.51 -7.30
C VAL A 150 -2.90 19.63 -6.46
N LEU A 151 -3.71 20.30 -5.63
CA LEU A 151 -3.19 21.36 -4.76
C LEU A 151 -2.27 20.81 -3.66
N ILE A 152 -2.60 19.64 -3.11
CA ILE A 152 -1.79 18.98 -2.08
C ILE A 152 -0.50 18.39 -2.70
N ASP A 153 -0.59 17.72 -3.85
CA ASP A 153 0.55 17.12 -4.58
C ASP A 153 1.63 18.16 -4.93
N ARG A 154 1.26 19.44 -5.16
CA ARG A 154 2.23 20.54 -5.38
C ARG A 154 3.20 20.77 -4.21
N TYR A 155 2.87 20.29 -3.00
CA TYR A 155 3.74 20.39 -1.82
C TYR A 155 4.72 19.20 -1.70
N PHE A 156 4.64 18.22 -2.61
CA PHE A 156 5.48 17.04 -2.59
C PHE A 156 6.42 16.99 -3.79
N HIS A 157 7.65 16.55 -3.55
CA HIS A 157 8.62 16.33 -4.61
C HIS A 157 9.66 15.27 -4.19
N PRO A 158 10.33 14.61 -5.15
CA PRO A 158 11.45 13.74 -4.83
C PRO A 158 12.55 14.52 -4.09
N VAL A 159 13.14 13.91 -3.06
CA VAL A 159 14.22 14.51 -2.27
C VAL A 159 15.54 13.80 -2.55
N LYS A 160 16.61 14.59 -2.70
CA LYS A 160 17.99 14.12 -2.97
C LYS A 160 18.99 14.63 -1.94
N THR A 161 18.68 15.75 -1.29
CA THR A 161 19.57 16.39 -0.31
C THR A 161 18.89 16.53 1.05
N THR A 162 19.69 16.60 2.10
CA THR A 162 19.19 16.84 3.47
C THR A 162 18.38 18.13 3.56
N LYS A 163 18.75 19.17 2.82
CA LYS A 163 17.99 20.43 2.77
C LYS A 163 16.59 20.23 2.18
N GLU A 164 16.48 19.47 1.10
CA GLU A 164 15.20 19.13 0.47
C GLU A 164 14.32 18.29 1.40
N VAL A 165 14.91 17.38 2.18
CA VAL A 165 14.18 16.61 3.20
C VAL A 165 13.54 17.51 4.23
N TYR A 166 14.29 18.46 4.81
CA TYR A 166 13.74 19.36 5.83
C TYR A 166 12.66 20.27 5.25
N ALA A 167 12.88 20.82 4.04
CA ALA A 167 11.85 21.60 3.35
C ALA A 167 10.58 20.78 3.09
N GLN A 168 10.72 19.51 2.74
CA GLN A 168 9.59 18.63 2.53
C GLN A 168 8.87 18.26 3.84
N ALA A 169 9.61 18.08 4.94
CA ALA A 169 9.01 17.89 6.26
C ALA A 169 8.21 19.14 6.68
N ASP A 170 8.74 20.34 6.43
CA ASP A 170 8.03 21.60 6.69
C ASP A 170 6.75 21.72 5.86
N ASN A 171 6.77 21.28 4.58
CA ASN A 171 5.59 21.23 3.73
C ASN A 171 4.50 20.29 4.30
N ILE A 172 4.88 19.11 4.79
CA ILE A 172 3.94 18.16 5.40
C ILE A 172 3.35 18.74 6.70
N GLU A 173 4.18 19.36 7.54
CA GLU A 173 3.73 20.00 8.76
C GLU A 173 2.81 21.19 8.48
N TYR A 174 3.08 21.96 7.44
CA TYR A 174 2.20 23.04 6.98
C TYR A 174 0.81 22.49 6.60
N LEU A 175 0.75 21.42 5.81
CA LEU A 175 -0.52 20.79 5.42
C LEU A 175 -1.29 20.26 6.63
N ARG A 176 -0.59 19.62 7.58
CA ARG A 176 -1.19 19.16 8.84
C ARG A 176 -1.79 20.32 9.63
N LYS A 177 -1.03 21.39 9.84
CA LYS A 177 -1.49 22.59 10.55
C LYS A 177 -2.64 23.29 9.85
N TYR A 178 -2.58 23.39 8.52
CA TYR A 178 -3.67 23.95 7.71
C TYR A 178 -4.98 23.20 7.96
N VAL A 179 -4.98 21.86 7.91
CA VAL A 179 -6.20 21.07 8.20
C VAL A 179 -6.73 21.35 9.60
N LEU A 180 -5.84 21.35 10.62
CA LEU A 180 -6.24 21.60 12.00
C LEU A 180 -6.81 23.02 12.21
N ASP A 181 -6.17 24.03 11.62
CA ASP A 181 -6.62 25.42 11.71
C ASP A 181 -7.98 25.59 10.99
N GLU A 182 -8.15 25.02 9.79
CA GLU A 182 -9.42 25.09 9.08
C GLU A 182 -10.55 24.37 9.83
N MET A 183 -10.26 23.24 10.48
CA MET A 183 -11.22 22.56 11.35
C MET A 183 -11.57 23.38 12.59
N ALA A 184 -10.57 23.98 13.26
CA ALA A 184 -10.78 24.80 14.45
C ALA A 184 -11.66 26.03 14.17
N HIS A 185 -11.58 26.58 12.96
CA HIS A 185 -12.40 27.71 12.52
C HIS A 185 -13.71 27.27 11.83
N ASN A 186 -14.09 25.98 11.87
CA ASN A 186 -15.27 25.41 11.21
C ASN A 186 -15.35 25.69 9.69
N ARG A 187 -14.20 25.89 9.03
CA ARG A 187 -14.10 26.10 7.58
C ARG A 187 -13.89 24.80 6.80
N MET A 188 -13.46 23.73 7.47
CA MET A 188 -13.28 22.41 6.89
C MET A 188 -14.09 21.37 7.66
N LYS A 189 -14.86 20.55 6.93
CA LYS A 189 -15.63 19.45 7.52
C LYS A 189 -14.75 18.23 7.79
N ILE A 190 -15.13 17.41 8.77
CA ILE A 190 -14.34 16.23 9.17
C ILE A 190 -14.04 15.25 8.02
N HIS A 191 -14.96 15.05 7.07
CA HIS A 191 -14.72 14.21 5.89
C HIS A 191 -13.71 14.80 4.90
N GLU A 192 -13.62 16.12 4.83
CA GLU A 192 -12.63 16.80 4.00
C GLU A 192 -11.26 16.77 4.67
N ALA A 193 -11.21 16.97 5.99
CA ALA A 193 -10.00 16.78 6.79
C ALA A 193 -9.44 15.36 6.65
N TRP A 194 -10.30 14.34 6.80
CA TRP A 194 -9.93 12.94 6.62
C TRP A 194 -9.28 12.69 5.25
N ARG A 195 -9.97 13.08 4.17
CA ARG A 195 -9.49 12.88 2.80
C ARG A 195 -8.16 13.61 2.54
N THR A 196 -7.98 14.79 3.14
CA THR A 196 -6.76 15.58 3.00
C THR A 196 -5.58 14.91 3.70
N LEU A 197 -5.76 14.49 4.96
CA LEU A 197 -4.71 13.83 5.75
C LEU A 197 -4.39 12.43 5.21
N GLN A 198 -5.39 11.67 4.78
CA GLN A 198 -5.21 10.40 4.09
C GLN A 198 -4.34 10.59 2.85
N PHE A 199 -4.67 11.57 2.01
CA PHE A 199 -3.91 11.83 0.80
C PHE A 199 -2.46 12.22 1.11
N VAL A 200 -2.21 13.00 2.17
CA VAL A 200 -0.84 13.30 2.64
C VAL A 200 -0.05 12.03 2.97
N ILE A 201 -0.65 11.03 3.62
CA ILE A 201 0.02 9.74 3.87
C ILE A 201 0.30 9.00 2.57
N GLU A 202 -0.66 8.96 1.65
CA GLU A 202 -0.49 8.35 0.32
C GLU A 202 0.64 9.03 -0.47
N GLU A 203 0.78 10.36 -0.38
CA GLU A 203 1.87 11.13 -1.00
C GLU A 203 3.23 10.79 -0.40
N ILE A 204 3.31 10.66 0.93
CA ILE A 204 4.55 10.26 1.61
C ILE A 204 4.97 8.86 1.13
N GLY A 205 4.02 7.93 1.10
CA GLY A 205 4.25 6.59 0.58
C GLY A 205 4.69 6.60 -0.88
N TYR A 206 4.02 7.40 -1.71
CA TYR A 206 4.35 7.50 -3.13
C TYR A 206 5.76 8.03 -3.37
N TYR A 207 6.13 9.17 -2.78
CA TYR A 207 7.42 9.82 -3.05
C TYR A 207 8.61 9.19 -2.33
N TYR A 208 8.41 8.66 -1.12
CA TYR A 208 9.53 8.35 -0.23
C TYR A 208 9.65 6.88 0.13
N ALA A 209 8.61 6.04 -0.08
CA ALA A 209 8.77 4.59 0.06
C ALA A 209 9.87 3.98 -0.82
N PRO A 210 10.07 4.42 -2.09
CA PRO A 210 11.11 3.85 -2.94
C PRO A 210 12.54 4.09 -2.45
N ILE A 211 12.74 5.12 -1.62
CA ILE A 211 14.05 5.50 -1.07
C ILE A 211 14.13 5.26 0.45
N ALA A 212 13.08 4.70 1.06
CA ALA A 212 13.06 4.29 2.45
C ALA A 212 13.94 3.05 2.60
N ASP A 213 15.17 3.24 3.07
CA ASP A 213 16.10 2.15 3.39
C ASP A 213 16.30 2.06 4.90
N TYR A 214 16.40 0.84 5.43
CA TYR A 214 16.50 0.59 6.88
C TYR A 214 17.77 1.22 7.49
N GLU A 215 18.77 1.48 6.65
CA GLU A 215 20.04 2.13 7.00
C GLU A 215 20.06 3.64 6.68
N ASN A 216 19.09 4.14 5.91
CA ASN A 216 19.10 5.52 5.40
C ASN A 216 18.14 6.41 6.20
N THR A 217 18.65 7.02 7.26
CA THR A 217 17.92 7.99 8.09
C THR A 217 17.65 9.32 7.39
N LEU A 218 18.03 9.49 6.12
CA LEU A 218 17.88 10.75 5.39
C LEU A 218 16.43 11.24 5.42
N CYS A 219 15.44 10.36 5.25
CA CYS A 219 14.01 10.73 5.23
C CYS A 219 13.34 10.74 6.61
N ALA A 220 14.08 10.52 7.70
CA ALA A 220 13.51 10.48 9.05
C ALA A 220 12.68 11.73 9.43
N PRO A 221 13.04 12.97 9.04
CA PRO A 221 12.19 14.14 9.30
C PRO A 221 10.83 14.09 8.61
N ILE A 222 10.78 13.62 7.35
CA ILE A 222 9.55 13.45 6.57
C ILE A 222 8.64 12.42 7.25
N PHE A 223 9.24 11.29 7.63
CA PHE A 223 8.57 10.19 8.32
C PHE A 223 8.03 10.60 9.69
N SER A 224 8.81 11.35 10.47
CA SER A 224 8.31 11.93 11.73
C SER A 224 7.09 12.83 11.53
N MET A 225 7.02 13.61 10.45
CA MET A 225 5.83 14.42 10.16
C MET A 225 4.65 13.57 9.68
N GLY A 226 4.89 12.52 8.89
CA GLY A 226 3.84 11.56 8.52
C GLY A 226 3.27 10.80 9.72
N ALA A 227 4.09 10.44 10.71
CA ALA A 227 3.62 9.86 11.96
C ALA A 227 2.65 10.78 12.70
N LYS A 228 2.92 12.11 12.71
CA LYS A 228 1.97 13.09 13.28
C LYS A 228 0.67 13.14 12.49
N VAL A 229 0.72 13.05 11.15
CA VAL A 229 -0.47 13.02 10.31
C VAL A 229 -1.31 11.76 10.60
N LEU A 230 -0.67 10.60 10.79
CA LEU A 230 -1.37 9.37 11.22
C LEU A 230 -2.02 9.52 12.60
N GLN A 231 -1.37 10.19 13.55
CA GLN A 231 -1.97 10.48 14.85
C GLN A 231 -3.20 11.39 14.73
N GLU A 232 -3.19 12.37 13.80
CA GLU A 232 -4.39 13.18 13.56
C GLU A 232 -5.52 12.35 12.94
N LEU A 233 -5.23 11.44 12.01
CA LEU A 233 -6.23 10.50 11.47
C LEU A 233 -6.84 9.63 12.58
N GLU A 234 -6.02 9.10 13.49
CA GLU A 234 -6.50 8.34 14.66
C GLU A 234 -7.44 9.19 15.52
N ARG A 235 -7.10 10.44 15.81
CA ARG A 235 -7.99 11.36 16.54
C ARG A 235 -9.31 11.64 15.82
N LEU A 236 -9.31 11.68 14.47
CA LEU A 236 -10.53 11.82 13.71
C LEU A 236 -11.44 10.57 13.82
N VAL A 237 -10.86 9.37 13.89
CA VAL A 237 -11.60 8.14 14.18
C VAL A 237 -12.28 8.22 15.55
N ASP A 238 -11.55 8.75 16.55
CA ASP A 238 -12.00 8.83 17.94
C ASP A 238 -12.90 10.03 18.24
N THR A 239 -13.30 10.80 17.21
CA THR A 239 -14.12 12.00 17.39
C THR A 239 -15.47 11.66 18.06
N PRO A 240 -15.86 12.39 19.12
CA PRO A 240 -17.17 12.24 19.75
C PRO A 240 -18.30 12.58 18.78
N ASN A 241 -19.41 11.85 18.84
CA ASN A 241 -20.61 12.06 18.01
C ASN A 241 -20.42 11.84 16.49
N LEU A 242 -19.32 11.20 16.08
CA LEU A 242 -19.20 10.68 14.71
C LEU A 242 -20.26 9.60 14.49
N ASP A 243 -20.99 9.68 13.38
CA ASP A 243 -21.96 8.65 13.03
C ASP A 243 -21.28 7.29 12.82
N GLU A 244 -21.98 6.21 13.18
CA GLU A 244 -21.41 4.87 13.19
C GLU A 244 -20.90 4.43 11.81
N SER A 245 -21.60 4.81 10.73
CA SER A 245 -21.20 4.44 9.37
C SER A 245 -19.89 5.11 8.96
N THR A 246 -19.70 6.38 9.32
CA THR A 246 -18.46 7.11 9.10
C THR A 246 -17.34 6.58 9.98
N ARG A 247 -17.62 6.24 11.24
CA ARG A 247 -16.64 5.65 12.16
C ARG A 247 -16.08 4.35 11.60
N ILE A 248 -16.95 3.43 11.17
CA ILE A 248 -16.56 2.15 10.55
C ILE A 248 -15.70 2.39 9.31
N ARG A 249 -16.12 3.32 8.43
CA ARG A 249 -15.34 3.66 7.23
C ARG A 249 -13.96 4.21 7.58
N PHE A 250 -13.88 5.18 8.48
CA PHE A 250 -12.61 5.76 8.90
C PHE A 250 -11.69 4.72 9.57
N GLN A 251 -12.24 3.82 10.38
CA GLN A 251 -11.47 2.71 10.96
C GLN A 251 -10.89 1.80 9.87
N SER A 252 -11.71 1.41 8.88
CA SER A 252 -11.27 0.57 7.76
C SER A 252 -10.17 1.26 6.96
N ASP A 253 -10.38 2.52 6.57
CA ASP A 253 -9.42 3.32 5.82
C ASP A 253 -8.11 3.51 6.61
N TYR A 254 -8.19 3.74 7.92
CA TYR A 254 -7.03 3.86 8.81
C TYR A 254 -6.21 2.56 8.88
N GLN A 255 -6.88 1.42 9.07
CA GLN A 255 -6.23 0.12 9.08
C GLN A 255 -5.54 -0.19 7.74
N GLN A 256 -6.15 0.23 6.63
CA GLN A 256 -5.54 0.10 5.31
C GLN A 256 -4.27 0.97 5.19
N LEU A 257 -4.30 2.22 5.69
CA LEU A 257 -3.11 3.09 5.71
C LEU A 257 -2.01 2.51 6.57
N LEU A 258 -2.33 2.00 7.77
CA LEU A 258 -1.34 1.34 8.64
C LEU A 258 -0.74 0.11 7.96
N THR A 259 -1.57 -0.72 7.33
CA THR A 259 -1.09 -1.91 6.61
C THR A 259 -0.16 -1.52 5.46
N SER A 260 -0.46 -0.42 4.76
CA SER A 260 0.24 0.00 3.55
C SER A 260 1.47 0.85 3.81
N PHE A 261 1.55 1.58 4.93
CA PHE A 261 2.55 2.63 5.14
C PHE A 261 3.19 2.68 6.53
N SER A 262 2.75 1.87 7.51
CA SER A 262 3.26 1.95 8.90
C SER A 262 4.78 1.76 9.01
N TYR A 263 5.42 1.00 8.12
CA TYR A 263 6.89 0.84 8.12
C TYR A 263 7.67 2.12 7.81
N LEU A 264 7.00 3.16 7.29
CA LEU A 264 7.63 4.45 7.06
C LEU A 264 7.68 5.30 8.32
N PHE A 265 6.93 4.97 9.38
CA PHE A 265 6.64 5.87 10.52
C PHE A 265 7.05 5.25 11.85
#